data_AF-A0AB37WZ44-F1
#
_entry.id   AF-A0AB37WZ44-F1
#
_cell.length_a   1.000
_cell.length_b   1.000
_cell.length_c   1.000
_cell.angle_alpha   90.00
_cell.angle_beta   90.00
_cell.angle_gamma   90.00
#
_symmetry.space_group_name_H-M   'P 1'
#
loop_
_entity.id
_entity.type
_entity.pdbx_description
1 polymer ?
#
loop_
_entity_poly.entity_id
_entity_poly.type
_entity_poly.pdbx_seq_one_letter_code
_entity_poly.pdbx_strand_id
1 'polypeptide(L)' 'MPSPDTAEGRAWRTGWMDKINETLRPYILDRKELDWEMHISETPRDLWRVQGIDPPPTDSEAEKSWKAKNFAHPY' A
#
# COMPACT_ATOMS: atom_id res chain seq x y z
N MET A 1 3.25 -7.85 -8.23
CA MET A 1 4.13 -6.67 -8.42
C MET A 1 5.36 -7.10 -9.20
N PRO A 2 5.89 -6.27 -10.10
CA PRO A 2 7.14 -6.60 -10.79
C PRO A 2 8.29 -6.74 -9.79
N SER A 3 9.27 -7.60 -10.09
CA SER A 3 10.44 -7.78 -9.24
C SER A 3 11.22 -6.47 -9.08
N PRO A 4 11.63 -6.08 -7.86
CA PRO A 4 12.30 -4.81 -7.61
C PRO A 4 13.66 -4.70 -8.34
N ASP A 5 14.28 -5.81 -8.70
CA ASP A 5 15.57 -5.84 -9.37
C ASP A 5 15.48 -5.53 -10.88
N THR A 6 14.26 -5.50 -11.44
CA THR A 6 14.04 -5.13 -12.84
C THR A 6 13.84 -3.63 -13.01
N ALA A 7 14.05 -3.12 -14.24
CA ALA A 7 13.76 -1.72 -14.55
C ALA A 7 12.27 -1.39 -14.37
N GLU A 8 11.39 -2.32 -14.73
CA GLU A 8 9.94 -2.21 -14.54
C GLU A 8 9.57 -2.12 -13.05
N GLY A 9 10.15 -2.97 -12.20
CA GLY A 9 9.90 -2.94 -10.76
C GLY A 9 10.41 -1.69 -10.09
N ARG A 10 11.59 -1.18 -10.49
CA ARG A 10 12.07 0.13 -10.03
C ARG A 10 11.12 1.26 -10.43
N ALA A 11 10.69 1.30 -11.69
CA ALA A 11 9.74 2.31 -12.17
C ALA A 11 8.40 2.23 -11.41
N TRP A 12 7.88 1.02 -11.17
CA TRP A 12 6.68 0.80 -10.37
C TRP A 12 6.82 1.35 -8.94
N ARG A 13 7.94 1.07 -8.27
CA ARG A 13 8.20 1.53 -6.90
C ARG A 13 8.40 3.05 -6.84
N THR A 14 9.13 3.64 -7.78
CA THR A 14 9.26 5.10 -7.90
C THR A 14 7.91 5.76 -8.08
N GLY A 15 7.07 5.25 -8.99
CA GLY A 15 5.72 5.78 -9.19
C GLY A 15 4.83 5.68 -7.93
N TRP A 16 5.10 4.72 -7.04
CA TRP A 16 4.41 4.67 -5.75
C TRP A 16 4.93 5.77 -4.79
N MET A 17 6.25 5.97 -4.71
CA MET A 17 6.81 7.09 -3.92
C MET A 17 6.30 8.45 -4.41
N ASP A 18 6.14 8.63 -5.72
CA ASP A 18 5.63 9.87 -6.33
C ASP A 18 4.18 10.16 -5.93
N LYS A 19 3.29 9.16 -5.98
CA LYS A 19 1.89 9.34 -5.52
C LYS A 19 1.80 9.68 -4.04
N ILE A 20 2.68 9.13 -3.20
CA ILE A 20 2.73 9.49 -1.78
C ILE A 20 3.16 10.94 -1.64
N ASN A 21 4.21 11.36 -2.37
CA ASN A 21 4.66 12.76 -2.39
C ASN A 21 3.54 13.71 -2.83
N GLU A 22 2.79 13.38 -3.88
CA GLU A 22 1.64 14.17 -4.34
C GLU A 22 0.56 14.29 -3.27
N THR A 23 0.24 13.19 -2.59
CA THR A 23 -0.78 13.16 -1.53
C THR A 23 -0.36 13.98 -0.31
N LEU A 24 0.91 13.89 0.10
CA LEU A 24 1.45 14.58 1.27
C LEU A 24 1.81 16.04 1.00
N ARG A 25 1.93 16.44 -0.27
CA ARG A 25 2.45 17.74 -0.69
C ARG A 25 1.90 18.95 0.08
N PRO A 26 0.57 19.18 0.14
CA PRO A 26 0.04 20.37 0.81
C PRO A 26 0.21 20.32 2.34
N TYR A 27 0.51 19.15 2.90
CA TYR A 27 0.60 18.94 4.34
C TYR A 27 2.04 18.86 4.87
N ILE A 28 3.01 18.54 4.01
CA ILE A 28 4.42 18.32 4.37
C ILE A 28 5.35 18.98 3.36
N LEU A 29 5.36 18.54 2.08
CA LEU A 29 6.43 18.92 1.15
C LEU A 29 6.47 20.43 0.85
N ASP A 30 5.30 21.09 0.79
CA ASP A 30 5.22 22.52 0.52
C ASP A 30 5.38 23.38 1.78
N ARG A 31 5.52 22.75 2.96
CA ARG A 31 5.72 23.43 4.24
C ARG A 31 7.20 23.61 4.52
N LYS A 32 7.68 24.83 4.30
CA LYS A 32 9.11 25.19 4.35
C LYS A 32 9.76 25.07 5.73
N GLU A 33 8.95 24.99 6.77
CA GLU A 33 9.39 24.85 8.16
C GLU A 33 9.65 23.39 8.57
N LEU A 34 9.36 22.43 7.70
CA LEU A 34 9.53 20.99 7.99
C LEU A 34 10.66 20.41 7.16
N ASP A 35 11.56 19.70 7.82
CA ASP A 35 12.42 18.71 7.20
C ASP A 35 11.74 17.34 7.30
N TRP A 36 11.86 16.49 6.27
CA TRP A 36 11.19 15.18 6.27
C TRP A 36 12.03 14.07 5.63
N GLU A 37 11.77 12.85 6.06
CA GLU A 37 12.30 11.61 5.50
C GLU A 37 11.18 10.56 5.50
N MET A 38 11.19 9.64 4.54
CA MET A 38 10.23 8.55 4.46
C MET A 38 10.86 7.29 3.87
N HIS A 39 10.47 6.14 4.41
CA HIS A 39 10.79 4.83 3.86
C HIS A 39 9.56 3.90 3.96
N ILE A 40 9.59 2.80 3.21
CA ILE A 40 8.57 1.75 3.24
C ILE A 40 9.27 0.41 3.47
N SER A 41 8.75 -0.39 4.39
CA SER A 41 9.14 -1.79 4.56
C SER A 41 7.97 -2.70 4.18
N GLU A 42 8.29 -3.82 3.53
CA GLU A 42 7.32 -4.84 3.15
C GLU A 42 7.38 -5.99 4.16
N THR A 43 6.23 -6.41 4.68
CA THR A 43 6.11 -7.49 5.66
C THR A 43 5.45 -8.72 5.04
N PRO A 44 5.72 -9.94 5.55
CA PRO A 44 5.06 -11.15 5.06
C PRO A 44 3.54 -11.08 5.19
N ARG A 45 2.81 -11.42 4.11
CA ARG A 45 1.34 -11.32 4.05
C ARG A 45 0.63 -12.36 4.93
N ASP A 46 1.19 -13.55 5.03
CA ASP A 46 0.67 -14.69 5.79
C ASP A 46 0.68 -14.48 7.32
N LEU A 47 1.40 -13.46 7.78
CA LEU A 47 1.44 -13.04 9.19
C LEU A 47 0.47 -11.90 9.53
N TRP A 48 -0.48 -11.58 8.63
CA TRP A 48 -1.47 -10.52 8.83
C TRP A 48 -2.88 -11.07 9.00
N ARG A 49 -3.61 -10.57 10.01
CA ARG A 49 -5.01 -10.93 10.30
C ARG A 49 -5.87 -9.67 10.51
N VAL A 50 -7.14 -9.73 10.10
CA VAL A 50 -8.16 -8.70 10.38
C VAL A 50 -9.35 -9.36 11.05
N GLN A 51 -9.67 -8.93 12.29
CA GLN A 51 -10.66 -9.62 13.15
C GLN A 51 -10.39 -11.15 13.30
N GLY A 52 -9.11 -11.54 13.30
CA GLY A 52 -8.69 -12.95 13.36
C GLY A 52 -8.76 -13.72 12.03
N ILE A 53 -9.26 -13.09 10.96
CA ILE A 53 -9.44 -13.72 9.65
C ILE A 53 -8.25 -13.41 8.74
N ASP A 54 -7.82 -14.38 7.94
CA ASP A 54 -6.88 -14.17 6.84
C ASP A 54 -7.50 -13.24 5.79
N PRO A 55 -6.83 -12.16 5.38
CA PRO A 55 -7.35 -11.31 4.32
C PRO A 55 -7.37 -12.06 2.98
N PRO A 56 -8.44 -11.91 2.19
CA PRO A 56 -8.60 -12.64 0.94
C PRO A 56 -7.46 -12.34 -0.04
N PRO A 57 -7.16 -13.24 -0.99
CA PRO A 57 -6.15 -12.97 -2.01
C PRO A 57 -6.43 -11.67 -2.78
N THR A 58 -5.38 -10.97 -3.19
CA THR A 58 -5.48 -9.74 -3.99
C THR A 58 -6.27 -9.99 -5.27
N ASP A 59 -7.16 -9.06 -5.60
CA ASP A 59 -8.06 -9.06 -6.76
C ASP A 59 -9.09 -10.21 -6.81
N SER A 60 -9.23 -10.97 -5.71
CA SER A 60 -10.23 -12.04 -5.62
C SER A 60 -11.67 -11.51 -5.44
N GLU A 61 -12.66 -12.36 -5.75
CA GLU A 61 -14.08 -12.03 -5.50
C GLU A 61 -14.37 -11.80 -4.01
N ALA A 62 -13.65 -12.49 -3.13
CA ALA A 62 -13.73 -12.28 -1.68
C ALA A 62 -13.24 -10.88 -1.28
N GLU A 63 -12.12 -10.41 -1.85
CA GLU A 63 -11.61 -9.05 -1.61
C GLU A 63 -12.59 -7.99 -2.12
N LYS A 64 -13.20 -8.21 -3.30
CA LYS A 64 -14.25 -7.33 -3.82
C LYS A 64 -15.46 -7.28 -2.89
N SER A 65 -15.86 -8.40 -2.30
CA SER A 65 -16.95 -8.45 -1.31
C SER A 65 -16.61 -7.66 -0.04
N TRP A 66 -15.40 -7.85 0.51
CA TRP A 66 -14.91 -7.09 1.66
C TRP A 66 -14.91 -5.59 1.38
N LYS A 67 -14.41 -5.18 0.21
CA LYS A 67 -14.40 -3.78 -0.21
C LYS A 67 -15.80 -3.20 -0.33
N ALA A 68 -16.73 -3.91 -0.95
CA ALA A 68 -18.10 -3.43 -1.16
C ALA A 68 -18.89 -3.28 0.15
N LYS A 69 -18.69 -4.19 1.11
CA LYS A 69 -19.35 -4.16 2.42
C LYS A 69 -18.60 -3.33 3.46
N ASN A 70 -17.32 -3.05 3.22
CA ASN A 70 -16.43 -2.31 4.10
C ASN A 70 -16.23 -2.94 5.50
N PHE A 71 -16.22 -4.28 5.58
CA PHE A 71 -15.81 -5.01 6.79
C PHE A 71 -15.29 -6.41 6.45
N ALA A 72 -14.46 -6.97 7.33
CA ALA A 72 -13.93 -8.33 7.22
C ALA A 72 -15.02 -9.38 7.54
N HIS A 73 -15.17 -10.39 6.68
CA HIS A 73 -16.10 -11.49 6.89
C HIS A 73 -15.57 -12.81 6.29
N PRO A 74 -16.04 -13.98 6.76
CA PRO A 74 -15.68 -15.28 6.15
C PRO A 74 -15.99 -15.36 4.65
N TYR A 75 -15.17 -16.09 3.88
CA TYR A 75 -15.29 -16.26 2.42
C TYR A 75 -14.96 -17.67 1.96
#